data_AF-A0A368FTL2-F1
#
_entry.id   AF-A0A368FTL2-F1
#
_cell.length_a   1.000
_cell.length_b   1.000
_cell.length_c   1.000
_cell.angle_alpha   90.00
_cell.angle_beta   90.00
_cell.angle_gamma   90.00
#
_symmetry.space_group_name_H-M   'P 1'
#
loop_
_entity.id
_entity.type
_entity.pdbx_description
1 polymer ?
#
loop_
_entity_poly.entity_id
_entity_poly.type
_entity_poly.pdbx_seq_one_letter_code
_entity_poly.pdbx_strand_id
1 'polypeptide(L)'
;MDQLSEPVRDLNGAYNTRFYASDLFHMSKYGNAVLALHLWNCILEPIGKKNQKADLSNDGLAVQCPKQPYPYIRTLGNSLL
;
A
#
# COMPACT_ATOMS: atom_id res chain seq x y z
N MET A 1 -14.68 -2.38 -5.34
CA MET A 1 -13.39 -1.84 -5.81
C MET A 1 -13.08 -0.62 -4.99
N ASP A 2 -11.81 -0.41 -4.67
CA ASP A 2 -11.44 0.86 -4.06
C ASP A 2 -11.68 2.02 -5.01
N GLN A 3 -12.04 3.14 -4.41
CA GLN A 3 -12.23 4.41 -5.08
C GLN A 3 -10.87 5.00 -5.46
N LEU A 4 -10.09 4.32 -6.30
CA LEU A 4 -8.85 4.88 -6.86
C LEU A 4 -9.12 6.16 -7.69
N SER A 5 -10.38 6.46 -8.00
CA SER A 5 -10.84 7.70 -8.61
C SER A 5 -10.93 8.88 -7.64
N GLU A 6 -11.01 8.64 -6.34
CA GLU A 6 -11.18 9.71 -5.35
C GLU A 6 -9.84 10.15 -4.77
N PRO A 7 -9.61 11.46 -4.61
CA PRO A 7 -8.38 11.98 -4.02
C PRO A 7 -8.35 11.75 -2.51
N VAL A 8 -7.15 11.56 -1.96
CA VAL A 8 -6.91 11.53 -0.52
C VAL A 8 -7.13 12.93 0.05
N ARG A 9 -8.09 13.06 0.96
CA ARG A 9 -8.42 14.31 1.63
C ARG A 9 -7.91 14.31 3.07
N ASP A 10 -7.70 15.51 3.61
CA ASP A 10 -7.42 15.67 5.05
C ASP A 10 -8.73 15.67 5.88
N LEU A 11 -8.61 15.92 7.19
CA LEU A 11 -9.75 15.95 8.10
C LEU A 11 -10.74 17.10 7.83
N ASN A 12 -10.35 18.14 7.08
CA ASN A 12 -11.25 19.23 6.68
C ASN A 12 -11.87 19.01 5.29
N GLY A 13 -11.48 17.94 4.59
CA GLY A 13 -11.98 17.61 3.26
C GLY A 13 -11.20 18.25 2.11
N ALA A 14 -10.15 19.05 2.38
CA ALA A 14 -9.27 19.57 1.34
C ALA A 14 -8.32 18.47 0.83
N TYR A 15 -7.66 18.73 -0.30
CA TYR A 15 -6.59 17.85 -0.78
C TYR A 15 -5.49 17.72 0.26
N ASN A 16 -5.08 16.49 0.54
CA ASN A 16 -4.03 16.25 1.52
C ASN A 16 -2.66 16.68 0.95
N THR A 17 -2.21 17.87 1.31
CA THR A 17 -0.96 18.48 0.84
C THR A 17 0.30 17.77 1.33
N ARG A 18 0.18 16.83 2.27
CA ARG A 18 1.27 15.93 2.67
C ARG A 18 1.33 14.72 1.75
N PHE A 19 0.18 14.21 1.30
CA PHE A 19 0.07 13.08 0.41
C PHE A 19 0.49 13.42 -1.04
N TYR A 20 0.08 14.58 -1.54
CA TYR A 20 0.42 15.05 -2.88
C TYR A 20 1.66 15.96 -2.90
N ALA A 21 2.33 16.04 -4.05
CA ALA A 21 3.38 17.00 -4.32
C ALA A 21 2.80 18.43 -4.46
N SER A 22 3.67 19.42 -4.67
CA SER A 22 3.27 20.83 -4.76
C SER A 22 2.30 21.13 -5.90
N ASP A 23 2.21 20.26 -6.90
CA ASP A 23 1.29 20.39 -8.04
C ASP A 23 -0.09 19.75 -7.79
N LEU A 24 -0.31 19.12 -6.63
CA LEU A 24 -1.53 18.39 -6.26
C LEU A 24 -1.92 17.27 -7.23
N PHE A 25 -0.99 16.82 -8.07
CA PHE A 25 -1.22 15.78 -9.06
C PHE A 25 -0.32 14.56 -8.79
N HIS A 26 0.99 14.78 -8.69
CA HIS A 26 1.90 13.71 -8.34
C HIS A 26 1.83 13.39 -6.85
N MET A 27 2.08 12.13 -6.49
CA MET A 27 2.29 11.79 -5.08
C MET A 27 3.59 12.43 -4.58
N SER A 28 3.57 12.94 -3.35
CA SER A 28 4.79 13.36 -2.67
C SER A 28 5.68 12.16 -2.35
N LYS A 29 6.88 12.40 -1.80
CA LYS A 29 7.70 11.32 -1.21
C LYS A 29 6.91 10.52 -0.17
N TYR A 30 6.07 11.19 0.61
CA TYR A 30 5.23 10.56 1.63
C TYR A 30 4.09 9.76 1.01
N GLY A 31 3.36 10.30 0.03
CA GLY A 31 2.29 9.56 -0.67
C GLY A 31 2.81 8.29 -1.36
N ASN A 32 3.97 8.37 -2.00
CA ASN A 32 4.64 7.19 -2.57
C ASN A 32 4.99 6.14 -1.50
N ALA A 33 5.44 6.57 -0.32
CA ALA A 33 5.77 5.65 0.78
C ALA A 33 4.52 4.93 1.33
N VAL A 34 3.40 5.64 1.47
CA VAL A 34 2.11 5.04 1.87
C VAL A 34 1.67 4.00 0.84
N LEU A 35 1.66 4.33 -0.45
CA LEU A 35 1.31 3.37 -1.50
C LEU A 35 2.25 2.15 -1.49
N ALA A 36 3.55 2.37 -1.33
CA ALA A 36 4.55 1.30 -1.26
C ALA A 36 4.33 0.37 -0.06
N LEU A 37 3.91 0.89 1.10
CA LEU A 37 3.57 0.10 2.28
C LEU A 37 2.40 -0.85 2.01
N HIS A 38 1.33 -0.35 1.40
CA HIS A 38 0.18 -1.19 1.01
C HIS A 38 0.59 -2.27 0.00
N LEU A 39 1.36 -1.89 -1.02
CA LEU A 39 1.86 -2.83 -2.03
C LEU A 39 2.77 -3.90 -1.41
N TRP A 40 3.67 -3.51 -0.52
CA TRP A 40 4.58 -4.44 0.17
C TRP A 40 3.82 -5.50 0.95
N ASN A 41 2.81 -5.09 1.72
CA ASN A 41 1.95 -5.99 2.46
C ASN A 41 1.18 -6.94 1.51
N CYS A 42 0.67 -6.43 0.40
CA CYS A 42 0.01 -7.24 -0.63
C CYS A 42 0.95 -8.26 -1.31
N ILE A 43 2.24 -7.93 -1.49
CA ILE A 43 3.23 -8.86 -2.05
C ILE A 43 3.42 -10.08 -1.12
N LEU A 44 3.44 -9.86 0.19
CA LEU A 44 3.65 -10.92 1.19
C LEU A 44 2.41 -11.80 1.44
N GLU A 45 1.23 -11.38 0.98
CA GLU A 45 0.02 -12.17 1.07
C GLU A 45 0.02 -13.38 0.11
N PRO A 46 -0.61 -14.51 0.52
CA PRO A 46 -0.72 -15.70 -0.33
C PRO A 46 -1.37 -15.43 -1.69
N ILE A 47 -0.97 -16.21 -2.69
CA ILE A 47 -1.62 -16.21 -4.01
C ILE A 47 -3.11 -16.54 -3.83
N GLY A 48 -3.99 -15.81 -4.54
CA GLY A 48 -5.45 -15.94 -4.41
C GLY A 48 -6.05 -15.25 -3.18
N LYS A 49 -5.22 -14.72 -2.26
CA LYS A 49 -5.66 -13.98 -1.07
C LYS A 49 -5.09 -12.56 -1.01
N LYS A 50 -4.59 -12.06 -2.13
CA LYS A 50 -4.06 -10.70 -2.24
C LYS A 50 -5.16 -9.68 -2.06
N ASN A 51 -4.94 -8.72 -1.18
CA ASN A 51 -5.82 -7.60 -0.98
C ASN A 51 -5.94 -6.82 -2.29
N GLN A 52 -7.19 -6.61 -2.72
CA GLN A 52 -7.53 -5.88 -3.95
C GLN A 52 -7.81 -4.40 -3.66
N LYS A 53 -7.49 -3.96 -2.44
CA LYS A 53 -7.86 -2.69 -1.88
C LYS A 53 -6.71 -2.09 -1.06
N ALA A 54 -6.34 -0.84 -1.34
CA ALA A 54 -5.42 -0.02 -0.58
C ALA A 54 -6.12 1.28 -0.14
N ASP A 55 -6.45 1.38 1.16
CA ASP A 55 -6.89 2.63 1.77
C ASP A 55 -5.70 3.56 1.99
N LEU A 56 -5.44 4.43 1.02
CA LEU A 56 -4.30 5.35 1.04
C LEU A 56 -4.46 6.49 2.04
N SER A 57 -5.62 6.61 2.70
CA SER A 57 -5.80 7.52 3.84
C SER A 57 -5.24 6.93 5.15
N ASN A 58 -5.05 5.60 5.20
CA ASN A 58 -4.48 4.89 6.34
C ASN A 58 -2.98 4.62 6.12
N ASP A 59 -2.15 5.39 6.83
CA ASP A 59 -0.70 5.26 6.89
C ASP A 59 -0.21 4.52 8.16
N GLY A 60 -1.14 4.14 9.05
CA GLY A 60 -0.85 3.45 10.32
C GLY A 60 -0.65 1.94 10.19
N LEU A 61 -0.54 1.41 8.97
CA LEU A 61 -0.37 -0.01 8.72
C LEU A 61 1.01 -0.50 9.17
N ALA A 62 1.05 -1.62 9.88
CA ALA A 62 2.31 -2.29 10.18
C ALA A 62 2.91 -2.88 8.90
N VAL A 63 4.23 -2.73 8.73
CA VAL A 63 4.98 -3.41 7.67
C VAL A 63 4.94 -4.92 7.96
N GLN A 64 4.44 -5.71 7.02
CA GLN A 64 4.53 -7.16 7.11
C GLN A 64 5.96 -7.62 6.88
N CYS A 65 6.40 -8.57 7.70
CA CYS A 65 7.70 -9.22 7.59
C CYS A 65 7.53 -10.71 7.33
N PRO A 66 8.42 -11.34 6.54
CA PRO A 66 8.48 -12.79 6.44
C PRO A 66 8.66 -13.45 7.82
N LYS A 67 8.04 -14.61 8.01
CA LYS A 67 8.16 -15.40 9.26
C LYS A 67 9.29 -16.41 9.11
N GLN A 68 9.89 -16.85 10.22
CA GLN A 68 10.98 -17.84 10.21
C GLN A 68 10.72 -19.10 9.36
N PRO A 69 9.52 -19.72 9.37
CA PRO A 69 9.24 -20.88 8.53
C PRO A 69 9.19 -20.56 7.02
N TYR A 70 8.96 -19.30 6.66
CA TYR A 70 8.81 -18.83 5.28
C TYR A 70 9.53 -17.47 5.10
N PRO A 71 10.87 -17.46 5.12
CA PRO A 71 11.65 -16.21 5.23
C PRO A 71 11.77 -15.45 3.90
N TYR A 72 11.31 -16.01 2.79
CA TYR A 72 11.45 -15.45 1.44
C TYR A 72 10.12 -14.95 0.87
N ILE A 73 10.21 -13.99 -0.06
CA ILE A 73 9.05 -13.57 -0.87
C ILE A 73 8.60 -14.75 -1.72
N ARG A 74 7.32 -15.10 -1.60
CA ARG A 74 6.70 -16.21 -2.31
C ARG A 74 6.29 -15.79 -3.73
N THR A 75 6.67 -16.63 -4.67
CA THR A 75 6.40 -16.58 -6.11
C THR A 75 5.86 -17.95 -6.51
N LEU A 76 5.29 -18.08 -7.71
CA LEU A 76 4.82 -19.38 -8.21
C LEU A 76 5.90 -20.47 -8.15
N GLY A 77 7.18 -20.13 -8.34
CA GLY A 77 8.28 -21.09 -8.37
C GLY A 77 8.83 -21.55 -7.02
N ASN A 78 8.64 -20.78 -5.94
CA ASN A 78 9.16 -21.11 -4.60
C ASN A 78 8.05 -21.25 -3.54
N SER A 79 6.78 -21.29 -3.94
CA SER A 79 5.63 -21.53 -3.05
C SER A 79 5.22 -23.01 -2.96
N LEU A 80 5.90 -23.91 -3.69
CA LEU A 80 5.63 -25.36 -3.72
C LEU A 80 6.48 -26.16 -2.72
N LEU A 81 7.21 -25.46 -1.86
CA LEU A 81 7.86 -25.98 -0.66
C LEU A 81 7.11 -25.45 0.57
#